data_AF-A0A8B0Z7A2-F1
#
_entry.id   AF-A0A8B0Z7A2-F1
#
_cell.length_a   1.000
_cell.length_b   1.000
_cell.length_c   1.000
_cell.angle_alpha   90.00
_cell.angle_beta   90.00
_cell.angle_gamma   90.00
#
_symmetry.space_group_name_H-M   'P 1'
#
loop_
_entity.id
_entity.type
_entity.pdbx_description
1 polymer ?
#
loop_
_entity_poly.entity_id
_entity_poly.type
_entity_poly.pdbx_seq_one_letter_code
_entity_poly.pdbx_strand_id
1 'polypeptide(L)'
;MIMEGFVLVFLVYILFCLMYYKKMNDMEIMSPYECGFDPNCLSRMTFSYRFFLISILFIIFDVEISLMLPMPFLIEIQLSLIFFYFFILVLISGLIYEYYYGSLDWLDNYILKTW
;
A
#
# COMPACT_ATOMS: atom_id res chain seq x y z
N MET A 1 -36.32 28.52 -30.53
CA MET A 1 -36.22 28.89 -29.09
C MET A 1 -35.35 27.90 -28.31
N ILE A 2 -35.64 26.60 -28.33
CA ILE A 2 -34.84 25.59 -27.61
C ILE A 2 -33.39 25.50 -28.14
N MET A 3 -33.21 25.54 -29.46
CA MET A 3 -31.89 25.49 -30.10
C MET A 3 -30.99 26.69 -29.75
N GLU A 4 -31.55 27.90 -29.68
CA GLU A 4 -30.83 29.11 -29.23
C GLU A 4 -30.35 28.99 -27.78
N GLY A 5 -31.15 28.36 -26.91
CA GLY A 5 -30.77 28.09 -25.52
C GLY A 5 -29.56 27.16 -25.41
N PHE A 6 -29.51 26.10 -26.22
CA PHE A 6 -28.35 25.19 -26.25
C PHE A 6 -27.07 25.90 -26.70
N VAL A 7 -27.15 26.78 -27.69
CA VAL A 7 -26.00 27.58 -28.15
C VAL A 7 -25.46 28.47 -27.03
N LEU A 8 -26.36 29.12 -26.28
CA LEU A 8 -25.98 30.02 -25.20
C LEU A 8 -25.33 29.27 -24.02
N VAL A 9 -25.87 28.11 -23.64
CA VAL A 9 -25.25 27.25 -22.62
C VAL A 9 -23.87 26.76 -23.04
N PHE A 10 -23.70 26.38 -24.30
CA PHE A 10 -22.41 25.94 -24.83
C PHE A 10 -21.36 27.07 -24.83
N LEU A 11 -21.78 28.29 -25.19
CA LEU A 11 -20.92 29.48 -25.15
C LEU A 11 -20.46 29.82 -23.73
N VAL A 12 -21.38 29.76 -22.75
CA VAL A 12 -21.05 29.98 -21.34
C VAL A 12 -20.09 28.90 -20.82
N TYR A 13 -20.28 27.64 -21.21
CA TYR A 13 -19.38 26.55 -20.85
C TYR A 13 -17.97 26.75 -21.40
N ILE A 14 -17.83 27.14 -22.68
CA ILE A 14 -16.52 27.44 -23.29
C ILE A 14 -15.80 28.56 -22.55
N LEU A 15 -16.51 29.65 -22.21
CA LEU A 15 -15.94 30.76 -21.46
C LEU A 15 -15.44 30.31 -20.08
N PHE A 16 -16.21 29.46 -19.39
CA PHE A 16 -15.80 28.90 -18.10
C PHE A 16 -14.53 28.05 -18.22
N CYS A 17 -14.43 27.19 -19.23
CA CYS A 17 -13.23 26.38 -19.47
C CYS A 17 -11.99 27.24 -19.74
N LEU A 18 -12.12 28.32 -20.52
CA LEU A 18 -11.01 29.24 -20.82
C LEU A 18 -10.51 29.97 -19.56
N MET A 19 -11.43 30.40 -18.68
CA MET A 19 -11.06 31.05 -17.42
C MET A 19 -10.40 30.07 -16.44
N TYR A 20 -10.87 28.82 -16.38
CA TYR A 20 -10.32 27.80 -15.50
C TYR A 20 -8.91 27.38 -15.89
N TYR A 21 -8.63 27.25 -17.20
CA TYR A 21 -7.31 26.85 -17.70
C TYR A 21 -6.20 27.81 -17.26
N LYS A 22 -6.49 29.11 -17.19
CA LYS A 22 -5.51 30.12 -16.75
C LYS A 22 -5.04 29.92 -15.31
N LYS A 23 -5.92 29.41 -14.43
CA LYS A 23 -5.61 29.19 -13.01
C LYS A 23 -4.78 27.92 -12.76
N MET A 24 -4.82 26.95 -13.67
CA MET A 24 -4.00 25.74 -13.57
C MET A 24 -2.50 26.01 -13.78
N ASN A 25 -2.15 27.13 -14.43
CA ASN A 25 -0.76 27.43 -14.77
C ASN A 25 0.00 28.15 -13.63
N ASP A 26 -0.62 28.30 -12.46
CA ASP A 26 0.03 28.86 -11.28
C ASP A 26 0.96 27.79 -10.66
N MET A 27 2.27 27.98 -10.84
CA MET A 27 3.31 27.03 -10.41
C MET A 27 3.27 26.71 -8.91
N GLU A 28 2.82 27.65 -8.09
CA GLU A 28 2.70 27.48 -6.62
C GLU A 28 1.59 26.50 -6.22
N ILE A 29 0.56 26.33 -7.05
CA ILE A 29 -0.48 25.31 -6.83
C ILE A 29 0.04 23.92 -7.24
N MET A 30 0.96 23.88 -8.21
CA MET A 30 1.53 22.65 -8.77
C MET A 30 2.79 22.17 -8.02
N SER A 31 3.37 23.01 -7.15
CA SER A 31 4.53 22.65 -6.33
C SER A 31 4.16 21.82 -5.10
N PRO A 32 5.01 20.88 -4.67
CA PRO A 32 4.76 20.07 -3.47
C PRO A 32 4.72 20.95 -2.22
N TYR A 33 3.80 20.62 -1.30
CA TYR A 33 3.67 21.34 -0.03
C TYR A 33 4.77 20.92 0.95
N GLU A 34 5.76 21.80 1.18
CA GLU A 34 6.79 21.63 2.23
C GLU A 34 6.65 22.71 3.33
N CYS A 35 5.44 22.87 3.88
CA CYS A 35 5.17 23.79 4.98
C CYS A 35 5.64 25.26 4.72
N GLY A 36 5.57 25.70 3.45
CA GLY A 36 5.95 27.06 3.05
C GLY A 36 7.42 27.26 2.66
N PHE A 37 8.21 26.17 2.60
CA PHE A 37 9.57 26.19 2.08
C PHE A 37 9.64 25.59 0.67
N ASP A 38 10.66 25.98 -0.09
CA ASP A 38 10.98 25.35 -1.37
C ASP A 38 11.53 23.93 -1.13
N PRO A 39 11.18 22.95 -2.00
CA PRO A 39 11.64 21.59 -1.85
C PRO A 39 13.16 21.49 -1.95
N ASN A 40 13.81 21.20 -0.83
CA ASN A 40 15.27 21.12 -0.73
C ASN A 40 15.83 19.77 -1.20
N CYS A 41 14.97 18.79 -1.46
CA CYS A 41 15.35 17.42 -1.80
C CYS A 41 14.42 16.82 -2.87
N LEU A 42 14.91 15.76 -3.53
CA LEU A 42 14.08 14.95 -4.42
C LEU A 42 12.99 14.27 -3.60
N SER A 43 11.76 14.25 -4.12
CA SER A 43 10.61 13.57 -3.50
C SER A 43 10.78 12.05 -3.32
N ARG A 44 11.82 11.47 -3.93
CA ARG A 44 12.14 10.04 -3.84
C ARG A 44 13.20 9.81 -2.79
N MET A 45 12.76 9.49 -1.59
CA MET A 45 13.60 8.97 -0.52
C MET A 45 13.81 7.47 -0.69
N THR A 46 14.99 6.98 -0.29
CA THR A 46 15.25 5.54 -0.23
C THR A 46 14.31 4.91 0.79
N PHE A 47 13.50 3.98 0.32
CA PHE A 47 12.56 3.24 1.14
C PHE A 47 13.29 2.36 2.16
N SER A 48 12.74 2.22 3.37
CA SER A 48 13.36 1.34 4.37
C SER A 48 13.19 -0.12 3.95
N TYR A 49 14.25 -0.92 4.09
CA TYR A 49 14.23 -2.34 3.76
C TYR A 49 13.23 -3.14 4.60
N ARG A 50 12.80 -2.61 5.74
CA ARG A 50 11.84 -3.24 6.66
C ARG A 50 10.44 -3.32 6.08
N PHE A 51 9.96 -2.24 5.48
CA PHE A 51 8.65 -2.24 4.84
C PHE A 51 8.61 -3.20 3.63
N PHE A 52 9.75 -3.36 2.96
CA PHE A 52 9.90 -4.34 1.88
C PHE A 52 9.82 -5.79 2.42
N LEU A 53 10.50 -6.09 3.53
CA LEU A 53 10.43 -7.40 4.19
C LEU A 53 8.99 -7.74 4.64
N ILE A 54 8.29 -6.80 5.27
CA ILE A 54 6.89 -6.99 5.68
C ILE A 54 6.00 -7.30 4.47
N SER A 55 6.25 -6.66 3.33
CA SER A 55 5.49 -6.89 2.10
C SER A 55 5.71 -8.29 1.53
N ILE A 56 6.95 -8.79 1.54
CA ILE A 56 7.27 -10.16 1.11
C ILE A 56 6.62 -11.18 2.04
N LEU A 57 6.76 -10.97 3.36
CA LEU A 57 6.19 -11.85 4.39
C LEU A 57 4.67 -11.95 4.23
N PHE A 58 4.00 -10.82 4.00
CA PHE A 58 2.57 -10.78 3.73
C PHE A 58 2.18 -11.62 2.50
N ILE A 59 2.93 -11.51 1.40
CA ILE A 59 2.66 -12.30 0.18
C ILE A 59 2.82 -13.80 0.43
N ILE A 60 3.87 -14.20 1.14
CA ILE A 60 4.12 -15.62 1.45
C ILE A 60 2.98 -16.16 2.34
N PHE A 61 2.61 -15.43 3.39
CA PHE A 61 1.56 -15.85 4.32
C PHE A 61 0.16 -15.91 3.66
N ASP A 62 -0.13 -15.01 2.71
CA ASP A 62 -1.39 -15.05 1.94
C ASP A 62 -1.47 -16.31 1.07
N VAL A 63 -0.36 -16.68 0.41
CA VAL A 63 -0.27 -17.93 -0.36
C VAL A 63 -0.43 -19.15 0.56
N GLU A 64 0.18 -19.14 1.75
CA GLU A 64 0.05 -20.22 2.72
C GLU A 64 -1.39 -20.40 3.24
N ILE A 65 -2.10 -19.30 3.51
CA ILE A 65 -3.53 -19.35 3.88
C ILE A 65 -4.37 -19.90 2.72
N SER A 66 -4.08 -19.49 1.48
CA SER A 66 -4.80 -19.99 0.30
C SER A 66 -4.70 -21.52 0.17
N LEU A 67 -3.56 -22.10 0.57
CA LEU A 67 -3.33 -23.54 0.62
C LEU A 67 -4.05 -24.24 1.79
N MET A 68 -4.33 -23.54 2.89
CA MET A 68 -5.12 -24.09 4.01
C MET A 68 -6.62 -24.12 3.73
N LEU A 69 -7.13 -23.21 2.89
CA LEU A 69 -8.56 -23.05 2.62
C LEU A 69 -9.30 -24.33 2.15
N PRO A 70 -8.74 -25.21 1.28
CA PRO A 70 -9.42 -26.43 0.87
C PRO A 70 -9.42 -27.56 1.94
N MET A 71 -8.66 -27.43 3.02
CA MET A 71 -8.44 -28.52 3.98
C MET A 71 -9.72 -29.03 4.68
N PRO A 72 -10.69 -28.19 5.08
CA PRO A 72 -11.93 -28.67 5.69
C PRO A 72 -12.71 -29.67 4.83
N PHE A 73 -12.62 -29.55 3.51
CA PHE A 73 -13.28 -30.46 2.55
C PHE A 73 -12.56 -31.81 2.41
N LEU A 74 -11.31 -31.92 2.88
CA LEU A 74 -10.46 -33.10 2.72
C LEU A 74 -10.32 -33.92 4.02
N ILE A 75 -10.96 -33.51 5.12
CA ILE A 75 -10.82 -34.10 6.47
C ILE A 75 -11.23 -35.58 6.56
N GLU A 76 -12.01 -36.09 5.60
CA GLU A 76 -12.46 -37.49 5.61
C GLU A 76 -11.33 -38.52 5.52
N ILE A 77 -10.12 -38.10 5.12
CA ILE A 77 -8.95 -38.96 4.93
C ILE A 77 -7.98 -38.75 6.11
N GLN A 78 -7.71 -39.79 6.91
CA GLN A 78 -6.78 -39.69 8.06
C GLN A 78 -5.39 -39.12 7.70
N LEU A 79 -4.91 -39.40 6.48
CA LEU A 79 -3.64 -38.90 5.99
C LEU A 79 -3.66 -37.37 5.76
N SER A 80 -4.78 -36.78 5.36
CA SER A 80 -4.91 -35.33 5.13
C SER A 80 -4.80 -34.54 6.44
N LEU A 81 -5.31 -35.09 7.55
CA LEU A 81 -5.17 -34.51 8.88
C LEU A 81 -3.71 -34.46 9.34
N ILE A 82 -2.94 -35.53 9.09
CA ILE A 82 -1.51 -35.56 9.44
C ILE A 82 -0.74 -34.50 8.65
N PHE A 83 -1.00 -34.39 7.34
CA PHE A 83 -0.40 -33.33 6.52
C PHE A 83 -0.82 -31.94 6.96
N PHE A 84 -2.07 -31.74 7.37
CA PHE A 84 -2.55 -30.47 7.92
C PHE A 84 -1.79 -30.05 9.17
N TYR A 85 -1.65 -30.95 10.15
CA TYR A 85 -0.91 -30.65 11.37
C TYR A 85 0.57 -30.39 11.09
N PHE A 86 1.17 -31.16 10.18
CA PHE A 86 2.55 -30.92 9.76
C PHE A 86 2.71 -29.55 9.08
N PHE A 87 1.76 -29.18 8.21
CA PHE A 87 1.76 -27.88 7.54
C PHE A 87 1.66 -26.72 8.56
N ILE A 88 0.75 -26.81 9.54
CA ILE A 88 0.64 -25.80 10.61
C ILE A 88 1.93 -25.71 11.44
N LEU A 89 2.57 -26.84 11.76
CA LEU A 89 3.83 -26.83 12.51
C LEU A 89 4.93 -26.09 11.75
N VAL A 90 5.02 -26.30 10.44
CA VAL A 90 5.99 -25.58 9.59
C VAL A 90 5.71 -24.07 9.60
N LEU A 91 4.45 -23.65 9.45
CA LEU A 91 4.07 -22.23 9.51
C LEU A 91 4.47 -21.57 10.83
N ILE A 92 4.13 -22.22 11.96
CA ILE A 92 4.47 -21.72 13.29
C ILE A 92 6.00 -21.62 13.45
N SER A 93 6.74 -22.63 12.98
CA SER A 93 8.21 -22.62 13.07
C SER A 93 8.84 -21.51 12.24
N GLY A 94 8.32 -21.22 11.03
CA GLY A 94 8.77 -20.13 10.17
C GLY A 94 8.52 -18.76 10.80
N LEU A 95 7.32 -18.56 11.36
CA LEU A 95 6.97 -17.31 12.03
C LEU A 95 7.82 -17.06 13.28
N ILE A 96 8.09 -18.11 14.07
CA ILE A 96 9.01 -18.03 15.22
C ILE A 96 10.42 -17.66 14.75
N TYR A 97 10.90 -18.27 13.66
CA TYR A 97 12.22 -17.97 13.10
C TYR A 97 12.33 -16.49 12.70
N GLU A 98 11.35 -15.96 11.95
CA GLU A 98 11.34 -14.55 11.53
C GLU A 98 11.26 -13.60 12.72
N TYR A 99 10.46 -13.94 13.75
CA TYR A 99 10.38 -13.17 14.98
C TYR A 99 11.74 -13.08 15.69
N TYR A 100 12.48 -14.18 15.82
CA TYR A 100 13.82 -14.18 16.42
C TYR A 100 14.84 -13.36 15.62
N TYR A 101 14.67 -13.25 14.31
CA TYR A 101 15.52 -12.41 13.46
C TYR A 101 15.18 -10.91 13.54
N GLY A 102 14.11 -10.53 14.25
CA GLY A 102 13.73 -9.12 14.44
C GLY A 102 13.22 -8.43 13.18
N SER A 103 12.80 -9.19 12.15
CA SER A 103 12.25 -8.61 10.91
C SER A 103 10.94 -7.84 11.14
N LEU A 104 10.25 -8.17 12.24
CA LEU A 104 8.97 -7.59 12.65
C LEU A 104 9.12 -6.41 13.64
N ASP A 105 10.33 -6.07 14.09
CA ASP A 105 10.54 -5.00 15.05
C ASP A 105 10.49 -3.62 14.37
N TRP A 106 9.44 -2.86 14.71
CA TRP A 106 9.18 -1.52 14.17
C TRP A 106 10.07 -0.44 14.79
N LEU A 107 10.41 -0.56 16.08
CA LEU A 107 11.30 0.36 16.76
C LEU A 107 12.68 -0.25 16.90
N ASP A 108 13.65 0.42 16.30
CA ASP A 108 15.03 0.26 16.72
C ASP A 108 15.17 0.73 18.16
N ASN A 109 15.42 -0.21 19.07
CA ASN A 109 15.86 0.09 20.44
C ASN A 109 17.14 0.96 20.48
N TYR A 110 17.80 1.18 19.34
CA TYR A 110 18.90 2.13 19.19
C TYR A 110 18.44 3.59 19.41
N ILE A 111 17.20 3.95 19.05
CA ILE A 111 16.68 5.32 19.22
C ILE A 111 16.42 5.63 20.71
N LEU A 112 15.96 4.63 21.49
CA LEU A 112 15.76 4.78 22.94
C LEU A 112 17.07 4.80 23.76
N LYS A 113 18.22 4.48 23.15
CA LYS A 113 19.52 4.50 23.83
C LYS A 113 20.30 5.80 23.59
N THR A 114 19.79 6.67 22.72
CA THR A 114 20.39 7.96 22.35
C THR A 114 19.57 9.17 22.81
N TRP A 115 18.45 8.93 23.51
CA TRP A 115 17.73 9.90 24.34
C TRP A 115 17.75 9.43 25.80
#